data_AF-A0A553K8T8-F1
#
_entry.id   AF-A0A553K8T8-F1
#
_cell.length_a   1.000
_cell.length_b   1.000
_cell.length_c   1.000
_cell.angle_alpha   90.00
_cell.angle_beta   90.00
_cell.angle_gamma   90.00
#
_symmetry.space_group_name_H-M   'P 1'
#
loop_
_entity.id
_entity.type
_entity.pdbx_description
1 polymer ?
#
loop_
_entity_poly.entity_id
_entity_poly.type
_entity_poly.pdbx_seq_one_letter_code
_entity_poly.pdbx_strand_id
1 'polypeptide(L)' 'MNRRFVSVVLIAAGGCFASANARADCFDEAAKYQQVNPLILRAIAWQESRNRPEALNKNTNGSVDYGLMQINSIHLP' A
#
# COMPACT_ATOMS: atom_id res chain seq x y z
N MET A 1 -42.21 21.71 -3.79
CA MET A 1 -40.94 21.04 -3.43
C MET A 1 -40.05 22.03 -2.68
N ASN A 2 -39.80 21.82 -1.38
CA ASN A 2 -39.17 22.82 -0.50
C ASN A 2 -37.69 23.04 -0.85
N ARG A 3 -37.34 24.24 -1.31
CA ARG A 3 -35.96 24.64 -1.67
C ARG A 3 -34.95 24.35 -0.54
N ARG A 4 -35.37 24.46 0.72
CA ARG A 4 -34.56 24.11 1.90
C ARG A 4 -34.23 22.62 2.01
N PHE A 5 -35.18 21.75 1.67
CA PHE A 5 -34.96 20.29 1.63
C PHE A 5 -34.00 19.92 0.50
N VAL A 6 -34.14 20.55 -0.67
CA VAL A 6 -33.23 20.32 -1.81
C VAL A 6 -31.81 20.76 -1.47
N SER A 7 -31.62 21.92 -0.82
CA SER A 7 -30.30 22.39 -0.37
C SER A 7 -29.64 21.46 0.64
N VAL A 8 -30.40 20.93 1.62
CA VAL A 8 -29.86 20.00 2.62
C VAL A 8 -29.45 18.68 1.98
N VAL A 9 -30.24 18.15 1.06
CA VAL A 9 -29.90 16.92 0.31
C VAL A 9 -28.65 17.12 -0.54
N LEU A 10 -28.50 18.27 -1.21
CA LEU A 10 -27.33 18.57 -2.03
C LEU A 10 -26.03 18.69 -1.20
N ILE A 11 -26.09 19.31 -0.03
CA ILE A 11 -24.93 19.45 0.87
C ILE A 11 -24.51 18.09 1.44
N ALA A 12 -25.48 17.28 1.89
CA ALA A 12 -25.20 15.94 2.42
C ALA A 12 -24.62 15.00 1.34
N ALA A 13 -25.15 15.05 0.12
CA ALA A 13 -24.64 14.26 -1.01
C ALA A 13 -23.21 14.67 -1.40
N GLY A 14 -22.86 15.97 -1.34
CA GLY A 14 -21.51 16.45 -1.64
C GLY A 14 -20.43 15.98 -0.64
N GLY A 15 -20.79 15.81 0.63
CA GLY A 15 -19.86 15.37 1.68
C GLY A 15 -19.37 13.92 1.52
N CYS A 16 -20.21 13.02 0.97
CA CYS A 16 -19.87 11.61 0.78
C CYS A 16 -18.81 11.35 -0.30
N PHE A 17 -18.52 12.32 -1.17
CA PHE A 17 -17.50 12.21 -2.21
C PHE A 17 -16.15 12.83 -1.83
N ALA A 18 -16.04 13.41 -0.62
CA ALA A 18 -14.85 14.11 -0.15
C ALA A 18 -13.89 13.24 0.68
N SER A 19 -13.86 11.93 0.44
CA SER A 19 -12.92 11.03 1.12
C SER A 19 -11.50 11.21 0.57
N ALA A 20 -10.55 11.52 1.45
CA ALA A 20 -9.13 11.53 1.09
C ALA A 20 -8.64 10.10 0.80
N ASN A 21 -7.76 9.96 -0.19
CA ASN A 21 -7.10 8.68 -0.43
C ASN A 21 -6.20 8.33 0.76
N ALA A 22 -6.50 7.21 1.42
CA ALA A 22 -5.59 6.65 2.41
C ALA A 22 -4.33 6.15 1.69
N ARG A 23 -3.15 6.65 2.11
CA ARG A 23 -1.87 6.09 1.67
C ARG A 23 -1.46 5.02 2.66
N ALA A 24 -1.57 3.74 2.27
CA ALA A 24 -1.10 2.60 3.06
C ALA A 24 0.39 2.38 2.79
N ASP A 25 1.23 3.24 3.37
CA ASP A 25 2.68 3.18 3.22
C ASP A 25 3.32 3.01 4.60
N CYS A 26 3.75 1.78 4.90
CA CYS A 26 4.30 1.41 6.21
C CYS A 26 5.83 1.47 6.26
N PHE A 27 6.50 2.03 5.23
CA PHE A 27 7.96 2.02 5.18
C PHE A 27 8.60 2.82 6.31
N ASP A 28 8.00 3.91 6.76
CA ASP A 28 8.58 4.76 7.80
C ASP A 28 8.58 4.05 9.16
N GLU A 29 7.48 3.37 9.50
CA GLU A 29 7.37 2.55 10.71
C GLU A 29 8.28 1.32 10.65
N ALA A 30 8.33 0.62 9.50
CA ALA A 30 9.22 -0.52 9.30
C ALA A 30 10.70 -0.11 9.40
N ALA A 31 11.06 1.03 8.80
CA ALA A 31 12.42 1.58 8.86
C ALA A 31 12.82 1.97 10.27
N LYS A 32 11.90 2.59 11.02
CA LYS A 32 12.09 2.92 12.44
C LYS A 32 12.32 1.66 13.27
N TYR A 33 11.50 0.63 13.07
CA TYR A 33 11.64 -0.65 13.78
C TYR A 33 12.99 -1.32 13.50
N GLN A 34 13.41 -1.36 12.23
CA GLN A 34 14.68 -1.96 11.80
C GLN A 34 15.89 -1.02 11.98
N GLN A 35 15.67 0.22 12.45
CA GLN A 35 16.71 1.25 12.61
C GLN A 35 17.49 1.55 11.32
N VAL A 36 16.80 1.59 10.18
CA VAL A 36 17.37 1.92 8.86
C VAL A 36 16.74 3.18 8.27
N ASN A 37 17.34 3.73 7.22
CA ASN A 37 16.76 4.86 6.49
C ASN A 37 15.54 4.38 5.65
N PRO A 38 14.35 4.99 5.76
CA PRO A 38 13.16 4.58 5.02
C PRO A 38 13.32 4.64 3.49
N LEU A 39 14.16 5.55 2.98
CA LEU A 39 14.46 5.61 1.54
C LEU A 39 15.18 4.35 1.04
N ILE A 40 15.96 3.69 1.89
CA ILE A 40 16.60 2.41 1.53
C ILE A 40 15.54 1.33 1.36
N LEU A 41 14.59 1.20 2.29
CA LEU A 41 13.53 0.20 2.17
C LEU A 41 12.66 0.44 0.93
N ARG A 42 12.33 1.71 0.65
CA ARG A 42 11.58 2.11 -0.56
C ARG A 42 12.36 1.79 -1.84
N ALA A 43 13.67 2.02 -1.85
CA ALA A 43 14.53 1.69 -2.99
C ALA A 43 14.59 0.18 -3.24
N ILE A 44 14.72 -0.63 -2.18
CA ILE A 44 14.70 -2.09 -2.29
C ILE A 44 13.33 -2.55 -2.82
N ALA A 45 12.23 -2.10 -2.24
CA ALA A 45 10.88 -2.46 -2.71
C ALA A 45 10.64 -2.10 -4.18
N TRP A 46 11.16 -0.95 -4.62
CA TRP A 46 11.12 -0.56 -6.01
C TRP A 46 11.92 -1.51 -6.91
N GLN A 47 13.12 -1.87 -6.49
CA GLN A 47 13.98 -2.79 -7.24
C GLN A 47 13.37 -4.19 -7.34
N GLU A 48 12.83 -4.71 -6.24
CA GLU A 48 12.29 -6.07 -6.14
C GLU A 48 10.97 -6.23 -6.89
N SER A 49 10.00 -5.33 -6.65
CA SER A 49 8.63 -5.51 -7.15
C SER A 49 8.09 -4.33 -7.96
N ARG A 50 8.80 -3.20 -8.00
CA ARG A 50 8.30 -1.88 -8.45
C ARG A 50 7.12 -1.41 -7.62
N ASN A 51 7.21 -1.62 -6.30
CA ASN A 51 6.15 -1.32 -5.33
C ASN A 51 4.82 -2.05 -5.58
N ARG A 52 4.86 -3.27 -6.12
CA ARG A 52 3.67 -4.10 -6.34
C ARG A 52 3.51 -5.12 -5.20
N PRO A 53 2.58 -4.91 -4.24
CA PRO A 53 2.44 -5.79 -3.08
C PRO A 53 2.00 -7.21 -3.44
N GLU A 54 1.39 -7.41 -4.60
CA GLU A 54 0.93 -8.70 -5.13
C GLU A 54 1.96 -9.42 -6.01
N ALA A 55 3.20 -8.92 -6.11
CA ALA A 55 4.23 -9.54 -6.93
C ALA A 55 4.55 -10.97 -6.47
N LEU A 56 4.64 -11.89 -7.43
CA LEU A 56 5.05 -13.28 -7.21
C LEU A 56 6.07 -13.65 -8.28
N ASN A 57 7.21 -14.19 -7.87
CA ASN A 57 8.23 -14.68 -8.78
C ASN A 57 8.62 -16.12 -8.42
N LYS A 58 8.79 -16.98 -9.42
CA LYS A 58 9.15 -18.39 -9.22
C LYS A 58 10.60 -18.61 -9.67
N ASN A 59 11.42 -19.11 -8.76
CA ASN A 59 12.82 -19.38 -9.02
C ASN A 59 13.03 -20.77 -9.64
N THR A 60 14.18 -20.96 -10.30
CA THR A 60 14.54 -22.24 -10.96
C THR A 60 14.60 -23.42 -9.99
N ASN A 61 14.97 -23.16 -8.73
CA ASN A 61 14.99 -24.17 -7.66
C ASN A 61 13.59 -24.51 -7.11
N GLY A 62 12.52 -23.93 -7.66
CA GLY A 62 11.14 -24.17 -7.27
C GLY A 62 10.62 -23.28 -6.13
N SER A 63 11.47 -22.49 -5.48
CA SER A 63 11.05 -21.50 -4.48
C SER A 63 10.29 -20.33 -5.09
N VAL A 64 9.56 -19.58 -4.26
CA VAL A 64 8.74 -18.44 -4.67
C VAL A 64 9.11 -17.20 -3.85
N ASP A 65 9.29 -16.06 -4.51
CA ASP A 65 9.49 -14.76 -3.88
C ASP A 65 8.15 -14.03 -3.76
N TYR A 66 7.82 -13.59 -2.54
CA TYR A 66 6.51 -13.03 -2.22
C TYR A 66 6.52 -11.51 -2.01
N GLY A 67 5.57 -10.86 -2.69
CA GLY A 67 5.10 -9.52 -2.43
C GLY A 67 6.12 -8.42 -2.61
N LEU A 68 5.91 -7.33 -1.86
CA LEU A 68 6.57 -6.05 -2.04
C LEU A 68 8.11 -6.12 -2.00
N MET A 69 8.63 -6.94 -1.08
CA MET A 69 10.06 -7.12 -0.82
C MET A 69 10.62 -8.43 -1.40
N GLN A 70 9.81 -9.17 -2.16
CA GLN A 70 10.19 -10.45 -2.78
C GLN A 70 10.88 -11.41 -1.78
N ILE A 71 10.27 -11.61 -0.60
CA ILE A 71 10.82 -12.52 0.42
C ILE A 71 10.69 -13.97 -0.07
N ASN A 72 11.80 -14.68 -0.14
CA ASN A 72 11.86 -16.04 -0.67
C ASN A 72 11.25 -17.10 0.27
N SER A 73 10.51 -18.04 -0.31
CA SER A 73 9.82 -19.13 0.39
C SER A 73 10.72 -20.09 1.16
N ILE A 74 12.01 -20.17 0.86
CA ILE A 74 12.96 -21.07 1.55
C ILE A 74 13.12 -20.67 3.03
N HIS A 75 12.89 -19.40 3.36
CA HIS A 75 13.02 -18.88 4.73
C HIS A 75 11.70 -18.86 5.51
N LEU A 76 10.60 -19.32 4.89
CA LEU A 76 9.28 -19.35 5.52
C LEU A 76 9.04 -20.73 6.17
N PRO A 77 8.30 -20.79 7.30
CA PRO A 77 7.98 -22.04 7.99
C PRO A 77 7.04 -22.95 7.20
#